data_AF-A0A848AQY8-F1
#
_entry.id   AF-A0A848AQY8-F1
#
_cell.length_a   1.000
_cell.length_b   1.000
_cell.length_c   1.000
_cell.angle_alpha   90.00
_cell.angle_beta   90.00
_cell.angle_gamma   90.00
#
_symmetry.space_group_name_H-M   'P 1'
#
loop_
_entity.id
_entity.type
_entity.pdbx_description
1 polymer ?
#
loop_
_entity_poly.entity_id
_entity_poly.type
_entity_poly.pdbx_seq_one_letter_code
_entity_poly.pdbx_strand_id
1 'polypeptide(L)'
;MFTVAILADLHLPDAADTVKETVLEWALTEAKAQKVDLIVGAGDLTGTGTEAAAMRIRLKLEKTKIPFLLTPGNAEMRDPAWKKRSSAILATPRQYDHVVLLDSSTRMFAARDRELLKELTRQGGQNLLAVTHCPMATLDDGDRKLLEQAASAGTIGQLVAGHYHSDTREVKYSLVRGLDPDKAAGGAPALALFTLDDSGNWSRRDIACPAADPRLWPENERREWLNHLGISGMAAPLDSLALAVEAEVPAFEFRYDSIAKLDVSLLLTRLAAWRRRGGRYLSLQLPDLRWRDGILEGDVQIARAAGLAVELHCDSVAIHAPRVKLSVFRRAPEVRQLMLEKMCALLKPVTDAGIVVGVENLHMSARDHKSGDRGFGYTPEECREWIEAMRAVAGTPRIGLQLDIGHVRNNAPYSSLYTLSQWYASMGREVVGFHLHQIRVEEDGSYTNHAALSGLFGKLISLSSLFMAWRAGQLNHAPIFLEIREGSSFESCQALRRELDICS
;
A
#
# COMPACT_ATOMS: atom_id res chain seq x y z
N MET A 1 7.07 -8.75 37.23
CA MET A 1 6.87 -8.04 35.95
C MET A 1 6.71 -9.04 34.81
N PHE A 2 5.71 -8.85 33.94
CA PHE A 2 5.43 -9.70 32.77
C PHE A 2 5.16 -8.84 31.52
N THR A 3 5.85 -9.08 30.41
CA THR A 3 5.83 -8.24 29.21
C THR A 3 5.37 -9.00 27.98
N VAL A 4 4.41 -8.42 27.26
CA VAL A 4 3.80 -8.98 26.05
C VAL A 4 4.11 -8.08 24.86
N ALA A 5 4.62 -8.66 23.78
CA ALA A 5 4.75 -8.00 22.48
C ALA A 5 3.56 -8.33 21.57
N ILE A 6 2.92 -7.30 21.00
CA ILE A 6 1.78 -7.47 20.09
C ILE A 6 2.23 -7.33 18.63
N LEU A 7 2.08 -8.40 17.85
CA LEU A 7 2.23 -8.41 16.40
C LEU A 7 0.84 -8.24 15.77
N ALA A 8 0.43 -7.00 15.52
CA ALA A 8 -0.87 -6.70 14.94
C ALA A 8 -0.82 -6.60 13.40
N ASP A 9 -1.78 -7.22 12.73
CA ASP A 9 -2.13 -6.98 11.31
C ASP A 9 -0.95 -6.85 10.33
N LEU A 10 -0.06 -7.85 10.28
CA LEU A 10 1.12 -7.88 9.40
C LEU A 10 0.78 -8.04 7.92
N HIS A 11 -0.27 -8.77 7.59
CA HIS A 11 -0.69 -9.08 6.22
C HIS A 11 0.40 -9.73 5.36
N LEU A 12 1.12 -10.70 5.91
CA LEU A 12 2.26 -11.32 5.22
C LEU A 12 1.79 -12.02 3.92
N PRO A 13 2.28 -11.60 2.74
CA PRO A 13 1.93 -12.20 1.46
C PRO A 13 2.70 -13.51 1.26
N ASP A 14 2.44 -14.24 0.18
CA ASP A 14 3.20 -15.45 -0.16
C ASP A 14 4.64 -15.18 -0.62
N ALA A 15 4.93 -14.01 -1.17
CA ALA A 15 6.28 -13.62 -1.55
C ALA A 15 7.15 -13.34 -0.30
N ALA A 16 8.32 -13.99 -0.22
CA ALA A 16 9.21 -13.92 0.95
C ALA A 16 10.19 -12.74 0.89
N ASP A 17 10.37 -12.12 -0.26
CA ASP A 17 11.29 -11.02 -0.51
C ASP A 17 10.62 -9.64 -0.37
N THR A 18 9.51 -9.55 0.38
CA THR A 18 8.77 -8.29 0.56
C THR A 18 9.26 -7.50 1.77
N VAL A 19 9.09 -6.18 1.77
CA VAL A 19 9.41 -5.33 2.95
C VAL A 19 8.61 -5.70 4.21
N LYS A 20 7.45 -6.35 4.06
CA LYS A 20 6.71 -6.94 5.20
C LYS A 20 7.51 -8.02 5.91
N GLU A 21 8.28 -8.81 5.17
CA GLU A 21 9.18 -9.81 5.75
C GLU A 21 10.24 -9.12 6.62
N THR A 22 10.81 -8.01 6.14
CA THR A 22 11.77 -7.20 6.90
C THR A 22 11.16 -6.61 8.17
N VAL A 23 9.91 -6.13 8.13
CA VAL A 23 9.22 -5.63 9.34
C VAL A 23 8.97 -6.76 10.34
N LEU A 24 8.56 -7.95 9.89
CA LEU A 24 8.39 -9.11 10.76
C LEU A 24 9.73 -9.49 11.42
N GLU A 25 10.81 -9.56 10.66
CA GLU A 25 12.14 -9.90 11.20
C GLU A 25 12.64 -8.87 12.22
N TRP A 26 12.44 -7.58 11.93
CA TRP A 26 12.72 -6.51 12.88
C TRP A 26 11.89 -6.69 14.16
N ALA A 27 10.57 -6.88 14.05
CA ALA A 27 9.68 -6.99 15.21
C ALA A 27 10.04 -8.18 16.11
N LEU A 28 10.39 -9.34 15.53
CA LEU A 28 10.82 -10.51 16.28
C LEU A 28 12.20 -10.33 16.91
N THR A 29 13.10 -9.61 16.25
CA THR A 29 14.42 -9.26 16.80
C THR A 29 14.27 -8.28 17.96
N GLU A 30 13.41 -7.28 17.82
CA GLU A 30 13.10 -6.30 18.85
C GLU A 30 12.44 -6.98 20.06
N ALA A 31 11.47 -7.88 19.85
CA ALA A 31 10.85 -8.66 20.93
C ALA A 31 11.89 -9.42 21.77
N LYS A 32 12.89 -10.02 21.13
CA LYS A 32 14.02 -10.67 21.83
C LYS A 32 14.89 -9.66 22.58
N ALA A 33 15.23 -8.53 21.97
CA ALA A 33 16.05 -7.51 22.59
C ALA A 33 15.38 -6.92 23.85
N GLN A 34 14.05 -6.76 23.79
CA GLN A 34 13.23 -6.30 24.91
C GLN A 34 12.94 -7.41 25.94
N LYS A 35 13.42 -8.64 25.72
CA LYS A 35 13.25 -9.81 26.60
C LYS A 35 11.79 -10.05 27.00
N VAL A 36 10.88 -9.95 26.03
CA VAL A 36 9.46 -10.15 26.30
C VAL A 36 9.17 -11.60 26.71
N ASP A 37 8.19 -11.77 27.59
CA ASP A 37 7.78 -13.08 28.11
C ASP A 37 6.83 -13.82 27.15
N LEU A 38 6.07 -13.06 26.36
CA LEU A 38 5.10 -13.59 25.41
C LEU A 38 5.02 -12.73 24.14
N ILE A 39 4.85 -13.38 22.99
CA ILE A 39 4.43 -12.73 21.75
C ILE A 39 2.96 -13.06 21.48
N VAL A 40 2.16 -12.04 21.12
CA VAL A 40 0.77 -12.24 20.73
C VAL A 40 0.54 -11.72 19.32
N GLY A 41 0.10 -12.61 18.43
CA GLY A 41 -0.41 -12.24 17.11
C GLY A 41 -1.87 -11.80 17.21
N ALA A 42 -2.14 -10.56 16.81
CA ALA A 42 -3.47 -9.95 16.87
C ALA A 42 -4.00 -9.66 15.47
N GLY A 43 -4.78 -10.59 14.91
CA GLY A 43 -5.52 -10.34 13.68
C GLY A 43 -4.84 -10.81 12.40
N ASP A 44 -4.89 -9.97 11.36
CA ASP A 44 -4.53 -10.32 9.98
C ASP A 44 -3.00 -10.53 9.85
N LEU A 45 -2.50 -11.70 10.26
CA LEU A 45 -1.07 -12.01 10.19
C LEU A 45 -0.64 -12.36 8.76
N THR A 46 -1.51 -13.01 8.00
CA THR A 46 -1.34 -13.34 6.59
C THR A 46 -2.10 -12.36 5.69
N GLY A 47 -1.71 -12.26 4.42
CA GLY A 47 -2.40 -11.39 3.46
C GLY A 47 -3.77 -11.95 3.04
N THR A 48 -3.86 -13.26 2.80
CA THR A 48 -5.07 -13.94 2.30
C THR A 48 -5.33 -15.33 2.90
N GLY A 49 -4.63 -15.68 3.98
CA GLY A 49 -4.86 -16.95 4.68
C GLY A 49 -4.22 -18.17 4.04
N THR A 50 -3.18 -17.99 3.21
CA THR A 50 -2.48 -19.06 2.51
C THR A 50 -1.63 -19.93 3.44
N GLU A 51 -1.41 -21.18 3.03
CA GLU A 51 -0.60 -22.15 3.79
C GLU A 51 0.87 -21.70 3.89
N ALA A 52 1.43 -21.16 2.80
CA ALA A 52 2.84 -20.76 2.73
C ALA A 52 3.16 -19.60 3.69
N ALA A 53 2.35 -18.53 3.67
CA ALA A 53 2.51 -17.41 4.59
C ALA A 53 2.33 -17.83 6.06
N ALA A 54 1.30 -18.64 6.36
CA ALA A 54 1.06 -19.16 7.71
C ALA A 54 2.24 -19.98 8.23
N MET A 55 2.80 -20.88 7.41
CA MET A 55 3.94 -21.69 7.78
C MET A 55 5.18 -20.84 8.05
N ARG A 56 5.46 -19.83 7.23
CA ARG A 56 6.59 -18.92 7.47
C ARG A 56 6.46 -18.16 8.79
N ILE A 57 5.28 -17.61 9.08
CA ILE A 57 5.00 -16.94 10.36
C ILE A 57 5.29 -17.90 11.52
N ARG A 58 4.72 -19.10 11.47
CA ARG A 58 4.89 -20.13 12.50
C ARG A 58 6.36 -20.46 12.75
N LEU A 59 7.11 -20.78 11.70
CA LEU A 59 8.53 -21.14 11.79
C LEU A 59 9.37 -19.99 12.36
N LYS A 60 9.09 -18.75 11.98
CA LYS A 60 9.81 -17.58 12.50
C LYS A 60 9.53 -17.33 13.97
N LEU A 61 8.27 -17.48 14.41
CA LEU A 61 7.89 -17.41 15.82
C LEU A 61 8.56 -18.51 16.64
N GLU A 62 8.54 -19.76 16.17
CA GLU A 62 9.19 -20.88 16.86
C GLU A 62 10.72 -20.67 17.00
N LYS A 63 11.37 -20.13 15.95
CA LYS A 63 12.79 -19.76 15.99
C LYS A 63 13.10 -18.69 17.04
N THR A 64 12.10 -17.96 17.53
CA THR A 64 12.34 -17.00 18.61
C THR A 64 12.62 -17.66 19.94
N LYS A 65 12.07 -18.87 20.17
CA LYS A 65 12.01 -19.54 21.48
C LYS A 65 11.24 -18.77 22.56
N ILE A 66 10.53 -17.70 22.18
CA ILE A 66 9.61 -16.98 23.05
C ILE A 66 8.24 -17.66 22.90
N PRO A 67 7.51 -17.96 24.00
CA PRO A 67 6.14 -18.43 23.92
C PRO A 67 5.27 -17.48 23.08
N PHE A 68 4.27 -18.02 22.38
CA PHE A 68 3.37 -17.18 21.59
C PHE A 68 1.93 -17.69 21.54
N LEU A 69 1.00 -16.74 21.42
CA LEU A 69 -0.43 -16.95 21.21
C LEU A 69 -0.89 -16.21 19.95
N LEU A 70 -1.76 -16.81 19.13
CA LEU A 70 -2.25 -16.20 17.89
C LEU A 70 -3.78 -16.22 17.86
N THR A 71 -4.41 -15.05 17.66
CA THR A 71 -5.83 -14.94 17.33
C THR A 71 -5.98 -14.52 15.86
N PRO A 72 -6.82 -15.21 15.06
CA PRO A 72 -6.92 -14.95 13.63
C PRO A 72 -7.62 -13.62 13.34
N GLY A 73 -7.35 -13.06 12.16
CA GLY A 73 -8.08 -11.94 11.60
C GLY A 73 -9.02 -12.35 10.46
N ASN A 74 -9.60 -11.35 9.81
CA ASN A 74 -10.41 -11.55 8.61
C ASN A 74 -9.60 -12.20 7.47
N ALA A 75 -8.31 -11.89 7.34
CA ALA A 75 -7.46 -12.34 6.25
C ALA A 75 -7.28 -13.86 6.22
N GLU A 76 -7.09 -14.49 7.38
CA GLU A 76 -7.01 -15.96 7.51
C GLU A 76 -8.29 -16.68 7.06
N MET A 77 -9.40 -15.95 7.01
CA MET A 77 -10.74 -16.47 6.69
C MET A 77 -11.16 -16.21 5.23
N ARG A 78 -10.37 -15.46 4.44
CA ARG A 78 -10.76 -15.00 3.10
C ARG A 78 -10.90 -16.12 2.09
N ASP A 79 -9.95 -17.06 2.06
CA ASP A 79 -9.96 -18.17 1.10
C ASP A 79 -10.47 -19.47 1.76
N PRO A 80 -11.66 -19.97 1.38
CA PRO A 80 -12.20 -21.22 1.90
C PRO A 80 -11.28 -22.44 1.67
N ALA A 81 -10.48 -22.44 0.60
CA ALA A 81 -9.58 -23.54 0.27
C ALA A 81 -8.44 -23.68 1.29
N TRP A 82 -7.96 -22.55 1.81
CA TRP A 82 -6.82 -22.51 2.73
C TRP A 82 -7.22 -22.37 4.20
N LYS A 83 -8.37 -21.76 4.48
CA LYS A 83 -8.88 -21.48 5.84
C LYS A 83 -8.61 -22.61 6.84
N LYS A 84 -8.96 -23.85 6.50
CA LYS A 84 -8.76 -24.99 7.42
C LYS A 84 -7.29 -25.27 7.71
N ARG A 85 -6.42 -25.17 6.71
CA ARG A 85 -4.98 -25.47 6.84
C ARG A 85 -4.24 -24.35 7.54
N SER A 86 -4.46 -23.10 7.13
CA SER A 86 -3.84 -21.93 7.77
C SER A 86 -4.26 -21.82 9.24
N SER A 87 -5.54 -22.02 9.54
CA SER A 87 -6.03 -22.06 10.92
C SER A 87 -5.37 -23.17 11.75
N ALA A 88 -5.10 -24.33 11.16
CA ALA A 88 -4.43 -25.43 11.86
C ALA A 88 -2.95 -25.10 12.15
N ILE A 89 -2.25 -24.49 11.20
CA ILE A 89 -0.84 -24.08 11.36
C ILE A 89 -0.69 -22.99 12.43
N LEU A 90 -1.60 -22.02 12.43
CA LEU A 90 -1.58 -20.88 13.34
C LEU A 90 -2.27 -21.18 14.68
N ALA A 91 -2.74 -22.41 14.91
CA ALA A 91 -3.41 -22.77 16.14
C ALA A 91 -2.48 -22.65 17.36
N THR A 92 -2.97 -21.96 18.39
CA THR A 92 -2.37 -21.87 19.72
C THR A 92 -3.43 -22.06 20.80
N PRO A 93 -3.04 -22.25 22.06
CA PRO A 93 -3.94 -22.08 23.19
C PRO A 93 -4.60 -20.68 23.16
N ARG A 94 -5.73 -20.53 23.86
CA ARG A 94 -6.42 -19.23 23.98
C ARG A 94 -6.00 -18.44 25.20
N GLN A 95 -5.31 -19.08 26.13
CA GLN A 95 -4.85 -18.45 27.36
C GLN A 95 -3.43 -18.90 27.64
N TYR A 96 -2.62 -17.96 28.11
CA TYR A 96 -1.29 -18.21 28.65
C TYR A 96 -1.04 -17.19 29.73
N ASP A 97 -0.88 -17.66 30.97
CA ASP A 97 -0.62 -16.82 32.13
C ASP A 97 -1.64 -15.66 32.24
N HIS A 98 -1.17 -14.41 32.17
CA HIS A 98 -1.99 -13.20 32.27
C HIS A 98 -2.70 -12.76 30.97
N VAL A 99 -2.70 -13.58 29.92
CA VAL A 99 -3.22 -13.21 28.59
C VAL A 99 -4.33 -14.14 28.12
N VAL A 100 -5.40 -13.56 27.57
CA VAL A 100 -6.51 -14.29 26.94
C VAL A 100 -6.77 -13.77 25.52
N LEU A 101 -7.00 -14.68 24.59
CA LEU A 101 -7.36 -14.41 23.20
C LEU A 101 -8.85 -14.55 22.98
N LEU A 102 -9.44 -13.58 22.26
CA LEU A 102 -10.82 -13.60 21.81
C LEU A 102 -10.83 -13.56 20.29
N ASP A 103 -11.38 -14.59 19.65
CA ASP A 103 -11.46 -14.69 18.20
C ASP A 103 -12.65 -13.87 17.69
N SER A 104 -12.36 -12.74 17.05
CA SER A 104 -13.35 -11.89 16.40
C SER A 104 -13.15 -11.83 14.88
N SER A 105 -12.51 -12.82 14.27
CA SER A 105 -12.18 -12.86 12.83
C SER A 105 -13.42 -12.74 11.92
N THR A 106 -14.62 -12.95 12.45
CA THR A 106 -15.91 -12.78 11.75
C THR A 106 -16.70 -11.57 12.23
N ARG A 107 -16.06 -10.61 12.91
CA ARG A 107 -16.67 -9.43 13.59
C ARG A 107 -17.60 -9.76 14.77
N MET A 108 -17.63 -11.02 15.17
CA MET A 108 -18.36 -11.53 16.32
C MET A 108 -17.44 -12.52 17.03
N PHE A 109 -17.55 -12.60 18.36
CA PHE A 109 -16.86 -13.64 19.10
C PHE A 109 -17.43 -15.01 18.80
N ALA A 110 -16.53 -15.99 18.63
CA ALA A 110 -16.96 -17.38 18.58
C ALA A 110 -17.67 -17.74 19.89
N ALA A 111 -18.71 -18.59 19.81
CA ALA A 111 -19.52 -18.95 20.98
C ALA A 111 -18.67 -19.47 22.16
N ARG A 112 -17.65 -20.26 21.84
CA ARG A 112 -16.66 -20.78 22.79
C ARG A 112 -15.89 -19.69 23.55
N ASP A 113 -15.66 -18.52 22.95
CA ASP A 113 -14.87 -17.43 23.54
C ASP A 113 -15.77 -16.51 24.37
N ARG A 114 -17.06 -16.40 24.00
CA ARG A 114 -18.09 -15.83 24.88
C ARG A 114 -18.23 -16.62 26.17
N GLU A 115 -18.32 -17.95 26.08
CA GLU A 115 -18.42 -18.81 27.26
C GLU A 115 -17.16 -18.75 28.13
N LEU A 116 -15.97 -18.73 27.52
CA LEU A 116 -14.72 -18.51 28.24
C LEU A 116 -14.74 -17.19 29.02
N LEU A 117 -15.11 -16.08 28.37
CA LEU A 117 -15.11 -14.77 29.00
C LEU A 117 -16.13 -14.68 30.15
N LYS A 118 -17.30 -15.29 30.01
CA LYS A 118 -18.29 -15.43 31.09
C LYS A 118 -17.73 -16.21 32.27
N GLU A 119 -17.07 -17.33 32.01
CA GLU A 119 -16.51 -18.18 33.05
C GLU A 119 -15.38 -17.47 33.81
N LEU A 120 -14.45 -16.84 33.10
CA LEU A 120 -13.38 -16.04 33.72
C LEU A 120 -13.96 -14.90 34.57
N THR A 121 -15.03 -14.28 34.09
CA THR A 121 -15.72 -13.21 34.84
C THR A 121 -16.42 -13.71 36.09
N ARG A 122 -16.97 -14.91 36.06
CA ARG A 122 -17.58 -15.56 37.23
C ARG A 122 -16.53 -15.95 38.28
N GLN A 123 -15.33 -16.33 37.84
CA GLN A 123 -14.20 -16.63 38.74
C GLN A 123 -13.64 -15.36 39.41
N GLY A 124 -13.74 -14.21 38.72
CA GLY A 124 -13.43 -12.88 39.23
C GLY A 124 -11.94 -12.52 39.23
N GLY A 125 -11.65 -11.21 39.04
CA GLY A 125 -10.41 -10.56 39.50
C GLY A 125 -9.08 -11.06 38.93
N GLN A 126 -9.00 -11.40 37.65
CA GLN A 126 -7.76 -11.92 37.04
C GLN A 126 -6.89 -10.83 36.38
N ASN A 127 -7.40 -9.61 36.19
CA ASN A 127 -6.69 -8.48 35.58
C ASN A 127 -5.94 -8.84 34.28
N LEU A 128 -6.61 -9.55 33.39
CA LEU A 128 -6.02 -10.11 32.18
C LEU A 128 -5.78 -9.05 31.11
N LEU A 129 -4.78 -9.30 30.26
CA LEU A 129 -4.65 -8.69 28.95
C LEU A 129 -5.51 -9.48 27.96
N ALA A 130 -6.65 -8.93 27.57
CA ALA A 130 -7.49 -9.51 26.53
C ALA A 130 -7.04 -9.00 25.16
N VAL A 131 -6.83 -9.91 24.20
CA VAL A 131 -6.39 -9.55 22.85
C VAL A 131 -7.38 -10.08 21.82
N THR A 132 -7.80 -9.21 20.90
CA THR A 132 -8.74 -9.51 19.83
C THR A 132 -8.29 -8.86 18.52
N HIS A 133 -8.85 -9.29 17.38
CA HIS A 133 -8.61 -8.61 16.11
C HIS A 133 -9.43 -7.34 15.98
N CYS A 134 -10.75 -7.45 16.17
CA CYS A 134 -11.71 -6.40 15.85
C CYS A 134 -11.85 -5.38 16.99
N PRO A 135 -11.80 -4.07 16.68
CA PRO A 135 -12.12 -2.98 17.59
C PRO A 135 -13.51 -3.10 18.20
N MET A 136 -13.70 -2.62 19.45
CA MET A 136 -15.00 -2.64 20.13
C MET A 136 -16.12 -1.98 19.33
N ALA A 137 -15.79 -0.91 18.58
CA ALA A 137 -16.74 -0.18 17.74
C ALA A 137 -17.31 -1.02 16.58
N THR A 138 -16.63 -2.11 16.20
CA THR A 138 -17.04 -3.00 15.09
C THR A 138 -17.71 -4.28 15.55
N LEU A 139 -17.58 -4.61 16.82
CA LEU A 139 -18.23 -5.78 17.41
C LEU A 139 -19.73 -5.52 17.54
N ASP A 140 -20.51 -6.60 17.51
CA ASP A 140 -21.93 -6.54 17.82
C ASP A 140 -22.18 -6.07 19.27
N ASP A 141 -23.39 -5.59 19.54
CA ASP A 141 -23.74 -5.02 20.85
C ASP A 141 -23.67 -6.05 21.99
N GLY A 142 -23.83 -7.35 21.69
CA GLY A 142 -23.77 -8.41 22.69
C GLY A 142 -22.34 -8.65 23.17
N ASP A 143 -21.41 -8.76 22.23
CA ASP A 143 -19.99 -8.96 22.49
C ASP A 143 -19.35 -7.72 23.12
N ARG A 144 -19.77 -6.52 22.70
CA ARG A 144 -19.33 -5.28 23.34
C ARG A 144 -19.74 -5.22 24.81
N LYS A 145 -21.02 -5.51 25.12
CA LYS A 145 -21.52 -5.55 26.50
C LYS A 145 -20.78 -6.59 27.35
N LEU A 146 -20.43 -7.73 26.76
CA LEU A 146 -19.69 -8.78 27.46
C LEU A 146 -18.27 -8.32 27.85
N LEU A 147 -17.58 -7.59 26.97
CA LEU A 147 -16.28 -6.98 27.28
C LEU A 147 -16.39 -5.92 28.37
N GLU A 148 -17.40 -5.04 28.28
CA GLU A 148 -17.64 -4.00 29.27
C GLU A 148 -17.90 -4.61 30.65
N GLN A 149 -18.72 -5.67 30.73
CA GLN A 149 -18.97 -6.41 31.97
C GLN A 149 -17.70 -7.03 32.53
N ALA A 150 -16.89 -7.69 31.70
CA ALA A 150 -15.63 -8.29 32.13
C ALA A 150 -14.59 -7.24 32.60
N ALA A 151 -14.53 -6.09 31.93
CA ALA A 151 -13.67 -4.97 32.33
C ALA A 151 -14.13 -4.32 33.65
N SER A 152 -15.44 -4.24 33.86
CA SER A 152 -16.06 -3.69 35.08
C SER A 152 -15.87 -4.62 36.29
N ALA A 153 -15.92 -5.94 36.06
CA ALA A 153 -15.66 -6.97 37.07
C ALA A 153 -14.17 -7.15 37.41
N GLY A 154 -13.27 -6.41 36.76
CA GLY A 154 -11.81 -6.52 36.96
C GLY A 154 -11.20 -7.80 36.36
N THR A 155 -11.97 -8.55 35.56
CA THR A 155 -11.47 -9.71 34.81
C THR A 155 -10.50 -9.28 33.73
N ILE A 156 -10.86 -8.24 32.96
CA ILE A 156 -10.00 -7.62 31.95
C ILE A 156 -9.40 -6.35 32.55
N GLY A 157 -8.08 -6.36 32.68
CA GLY A 157 -7.29 -5.19 33.05
C GLY A 157 -7.05 -4.27 31.87
N GLN A 158 -6.79 -4.86 30.70
CA GLN A 158 -6.53 -4.14 29.47
C GLN A 158 -7.03 -4.96 28.27
N LEU A 159 -7.80 -4.32 27.39
CA LEU A 159 -8.19 -4.86 26.09
C LEU A 159 -7.28 -4.28 25.00
N VAL A 160 -6.83 -5.13 24.08
CA VAL A 160 -6.02 -4.76 22.93
C VAL A 160 -6.71 -5.26 21.65
N ALA A 161 -6.84 -4.38 20.66
CA ALA A 161 -7.39 -4.71 19.36
C ALA A 161 -6.54 -4.13 18.22
N GLY A 162 -6.57 -4.81 17.07
CA GLY A 162 -5.91 -4.40 15.82
C GLY A 162 -6.92 -3.88 14.78
N HIS A 163 -6.85 -4.43 13.58
CA HIS A 163 -7.67 -4.21 12.38
C HIS A 163 -7.52 -2.86 11.68
N TYR A 164 -7.47 -1.75 12.43
CA TYR A 164 -7.49 -0.40 11.85
C TYR A 164 -6.12 0.19 11.53
N HIS A 165 -5.04 -0.50 11.89
CA HIS A 165 -3.67 -0.06 11.64
C HIS A 165 -3.35 1.34 12.20
N SER A 166 -4.04 1.77 13.26
CA SER A 166 -3.87 3.07 13.90
C SER A 166 -3.87 2.93 15.42
N ASP A 167 -3.24 3.89 16.09
CA ASP A 167 -3.18 3.90 17.55
C ASP A 167 -4.34 4.67 18.17
N THR A 168 -5.01 4.05 19.15
CA THR A 168 -5.91 4.71 20.10
C THR A 168 -5.57 4.24 21.50
N ARG A 169 -5.55 5.14 22.47
CA ARG A 169 -5.31 4.83 23.88
C ARG A 169 -6.45 5.36 24.73
N GLU A 170 -7.20 4.44 25.32
CA GLU A 170 -8.29 4.71 26.23
C GLU A 170 -8.07 3.94 27.55
N VAL A 171 -8.84 4.28 28.58
CA VAL A 171 -8.76 3.58 29.86
C VAL A 171 -9.17 2.11 29.64
N LYS A 172 -8.27 1.17 29.95
CA LYS A 172 -8.44 -0.28 29.75
C LYS A 172 -8.67 -0.73 28.30
N TYR A 173 -8.45 0.14 27.30
CA TYR A 173 -8.60 -0.21 25.89
C TYR A 173 -7.50 0.40 25.02
N SER A 174 -6.95 -0.38 24.09
CA SER A 174 -5.90 0.06 23.18
C SER A 174 -6.16 -0.48 21.78
N LEU A 175 -6.24 0.43 20.81
CA LEU A 175 -6.00 0.08 19.42
C LEU A 175 -4.52 0.22 19.12
N VAL A 176 -3.94 -0.81 18.54
CA VAL A 176 -2.52 -0.83 18.18
C VAL A 176 -2.35 -0.70 16.67
N ARG A 177 -1.40 0.14 16.27
CA ARG A 177 -0.95 0.23 14.88
C ARG A 177 -0.34 -1.09 14.46
N GLY A 178 -0.72 -1.54 13.26
CA GLY A 178 -0.26 -2.80 12.69
C GLY A 178 1.19 -2.75 12.19
N LEU A 179 1.73 -3.93 11.92
CA LEU A 179 3.05 -4.13 11.34
C LEU A 179 3.07 -3.99 9.81
N ASP A 180 1.90 -3.98 9.14
CA ASP A 180 1.82 -3.80 7.69
C ASP A 180 2.32 -2.39 7.27
N PRO A 181 3.49 -2.28 6.59
CA PRO A 181 4.06 -1.02 6.14
C PRO A 181 3.27 -0.38 4.99
N ASP A 182 2.32 -1.07 4.37
CA ASP A 182 1.44 -0.49 3.36
C ASP A 182 0.26 0.28 3.98
N LYS A 183 -0.07 0.01 5.25
CA LYS A 183 -1.32 0.45 5.90
C LYS A 183 -1.14 1.15 7.24
N ALA A 184 0.04 1.08 7.86
CA ALA A 184 0.31 1.73 9.14
C ALA A 184 0.00 3.25 9.08
N ALA A 185 -1.02 3.66 9.83
CA ALA A 185 -1.58 5.00 9.79
C ALA A 185 -1.12 5.84 10.99
N GLY A 186 -0.81 7.12 10.74
CA GLY A 186 -0.35 8.06 11.77
C GLY A 186 1.11 7.88 12.22
N GLY A 187 1.79 6.83 11.76
CA GLY A 187 3.22 6.59 12.01
C GLY A 187 3.72 5.34 11.30
N ALA A 188 5.04 5.12 11.32
CA ALA A 188 5.68 3.91 10.81
C ALA A 188 5.21 2.65 11.58
N PRO A 189 5.17 1.45 10.99
CA PRO A 189 4.86 0.19 11.68
C PRO A 189 5.50 0.07 13.05
N ALA A 190 4.76 -0.41 14.06
CA ALA A 190 5.25 -0.43 15.44
C ALA A 190 4.96 -1.73 16.17
N LEU A 191 5.86 -2.10 17.07
CA LEU A 191 5.69 -3.17 18.04
C LEU A 191 5.14 -2.57 19.33
N ALA A 192 3.91 -2.92 19.68
CA ALA A 192 3.30 -2.51 20.94
C ALA A 192 3.69 -3.49 22.06
N LEU A 193 4.20 -2.95 23.17
CA LEU A 193 4.60 -3.69 24.36
C LEU A 193 3.66 -3.36 25.51
N PHE A 194 3.09 -4.40 26.11
CA PHE A 194 2.25 -4.31 27.30
C PHE A 194 2.96 -4.96 28.47
N THR A 195 3.19 -4.19 29.53
CA THR A 195 3.90 -4.67 30.73
C THR A 195 2.96 -4.65 31.93
N LEU A 196 2.79 -5.79 32.56
CA LEU A 196 2.20 -5.93 33.88
C LEU A 196 3.29 -5.69 34.92
N ASP A 197 3.20 -4.56 35.61
CA ASP A 197 4.14 -4.19 36.67
C ASP A 197 3.89 -4.97 37.97
N ASP A 198 4.79 -4.82 38.94
CA ASP A 198 4.70 -5.51 40.23
C ASP A 198 3.55 -5.00 41.12
N SER A 199 2.93 -3.87 40.75
CA SER A 199 1.71 -3.35 41.39
C SER A 199 0.43 -3.92 40.74
N GLY A 200 0.58 -4.79 39.73
CA GLY A 200 -0.54 -5.39 39.01
C GLY A 200 -1.19 -4.43 38.00
N ASN A 201 -0.51 -3.40 37.51
CA ASN A 201 -1.05 -2.50 36.50
C ASN A 201 -0.45 -2.76 35.12
N TRP A 202 -1.30 -2.69 34.09
CA TRP A 202 -0.87 -2.74 32.70
C TRP A 202 -0.42 -1.36 32.22
N SER A 203 0.74 -1.32 31.58
CA SER A 203 1.25 -0.14 30.88
C SER A 203 1.59 -0.48 29.43
N ARG A 204 1.47 0.50 28.53
CA ARG A 204 1.76 0.37 27.10
C ARG A 204 2.93 1.25 26.69
N ARG A 205 3.85 0.69 25.90
CA ARG A 205 4.88 1.42 25.16
C ARG A 205 4.95 0.90 23.72
N ASP A 206 5.14 1.79 22.75
CA ASP A 206 5.29 1.41 21.35
C ASP A 206 6.73 1.65 20.89
N ILE A 207 7.28 0.74 20.09
CA ILE A 207 8.57 0.89 19.42
C ILE A 207 8.29 0.92 17.93
N ALA A 208 8.59 2.02 17.24
CA ALA A 208 8.41 2.11 15.79
C ALA A 208 9.59 1.48 15.04
N CYS A 209 9.31 0.91 13.86
CA CYS A 209 10.32 0.35 12.95
C CYS A 209 11.17 1.48 12.36
N PRO A 210 12.47 1.58 12.71
CA PRO A 210 13.27 2.74 12.29
C PRO A 210 13.48 2.81 10.77
N ALA A 211 13.56 1.65 10.10
CA ALA A 211 13.77 1.58 8.65
C ALA A 211 12.57 2.13 7.85
N ALA A 212 11.38 2.17 8.46
CA ALA A 212 10.13 2.59 7.85
C ALA A 212 9.84 4.09 7.98
N ASP A 213 10.62 4.83 8.77
CA ASP A 213 10.45 6.27 8.97
C ASP A 213 11.57 7.05 8.26
N PRO A 214 11.31 7.69 7.12
CA PRO A 214 12.33 8.42 6.37
C PRO A 214 12.88 9.64 7.12
N ARG A 215 12.20 10.13 8.16
CA ARG A 215 12.70 11.24 8.99
C ARG A 215 13.95 10.85 9.77
N LEU A 216 14.15 9.55 10.00
CA LEU A 216 15.34 9.00 10.64
C LEU A 216 16.48 8.71 9.66
N TRP A 217 16.28 8.91 8.36
CA TRP A 217 17.33 8.67 7.36
C TRP A 217 18.39 9.78 7.40
N PRO A 218 19.63 9.51 6.96
CA PRO A 218 20.59 10.55 6.67
C PRO A 218 20.03 11.63 5.73
N GLU A 219 20.42 12.88 5.92
CA GLU A 219 19.90 14.02 5.15
C GLU A 219 20.14 13.87 3.64
N ASN A 220 21.29 13.35 3.23
CA ASN A 220 21.62 13.11 1.82
C ASN A 220 20.66 12.09 1.18
N GLU A 221 20.25 11.04 1.89
CA GLU A 221 19.25 10.08 1.41
C GLU A 221 17.86 10.75 1.29
N ARG A 222 17.47 11.58 2.27
CA ARG A 222 16.21 12.35 2.18
C ARG A 222 16.21 13.31 0.98
N ARG A 223 17.33 14.03 0.75
CA ARG A 223 17.51 14.93 -0.41
C ARG A 223 17.46 14.18 -1.74
N GLU A 224 18.08 13.00 -1.80
CA GLU A 224 18.04 12.13 -2.97
C GLU A 224 16.59 11.74 -3.32
N TRP A 225 15.81 11.30 -2.34
CA TRP A 225 14.40 10.97 -2.57
C TRP A 225 13.58 12.19 -3.01
N LEU A 226 13.77 13.34 -2.36
CA LEU A 226 13.09 14.60 -2.72
C LEU A 226 13.46 15.10 -4.13
N ASN A 227 14.64 14.74 -4.64
CA ASN A 227 15.04 15.07 -6.02
C ASN A 227 14.24 14.29 -7.09
N HIS A 228 13.50 13.27 -6.68
CA HIS A 228 12.58 12.51 -7.54
C HIS A 228 11.12 12.91 -7.34
N LEU A 229 10.79 13.63 -6.26
CA LEU A 229 9.42 14.05 -5.96
C LEU A 229 8.96 15.19 -6.86
N GLY A 230 7.81 15.01 -7.49
CA GLY A 230 7.20 15.91 -8.44
C GLY A 230 5.70 16.06 -8.30
N ILE A 231 5.12 16.86 -9.17
CA ILE A 231 3.67 17.11 -9.22
C ILE A 231 3.12 16.88 -10.61
N SER A 232 1.86 16.43 -10.69
CA SER A 232 1.11 16.38 -11.94
C SER A 232 0.21 17.62 -12.08
N GLY A 233 0.34 18.32 -13.21
CA GLY A 233 -0.41 19.52 -13.56
C GLY A 233 -1.80 19.25 -14.16
N MET A 234 -2.53 18.26 -13.65
CA MET A 234 -3.76 17.75 -14.28
C MET A 234 -4.83 18.81 -14.56
N ALA A 235 -5.21 19.61 -13.56
CA ALA A 235 -6.36 20.53 -13.66
C ALA A 235 -5.98 21.91 -14.19
N ALA A 236 -4.80 22.40 -13.80
CA ALA A 236 -4.29 23.72 -14.15
C ALA A 236 -2.79 23.61 -14.50
N PRO A 237 -2.44 23.15 -15.73
CA PRO A 237 -1.08 22.75 -16.07
C PRO A 237 -0.07 23.91 -16.02
N LEU A 238 -0.44 25.10 -16.51
CA LEU A 238 0.46 26.26 -16.53
C LEU A 238 0.67 26.85 -15.14
N ASP A 239 -0.39 26.94 -14.32
CA ASP A 239 -0.29 27.46 -12.95
C ASP A 239 0.50 26.49 -12.06
N SER A 240 0.26 25.18 -12.20
CA SER A 240 1.02 24.17 -11.48
C SER A 240 2.50 24.19 -11.87
N LEU A 241 2.81 24.39 -13.15
CA LEU A 241 4.20 24.52 -13.61
C LEU A 241 4.86 25.78 -13.05
N ALA A 242 4.14 26.90 -12.96
CA ALA A 242 4.64 28.12 -12.32
C ALA A 242 4.97 27.89 -10.83
N LEU A 243 4.08 27.24 -10.08
CA LEU A 243 4.34 26.86 -8.69
C LEU A 243 5.53 25.90 -8.56
N ALA A 244 5.70 24.95 -9.50
CA ALA A 244 6.86 24.08 -9.55
C ALA A 244 8.17 24.84 -9.80
N VAL A 245 8.15 25.92 -10.58
CA VAL A 245 9.31 26.78 -10.81
C VAL A 245 9.67 27.55 -9.54
N GLU A 246 8.68 28.14 -8.87
CA GLU A 246 8.87 28.93 -7.65
C GLU A 246 9.45 28.09 -6.52
N ALA A 247 8.93 26.88 -6.34
CA ALA A 247 9.36 25.97 -5.28
C ALA A 247 10.47 24.98 -5.70
N GLU A 248 11.07 25.14 -6.88
CA GLU A 248 12.14 24.25 -7.38
C GLU A 248 11.75 22.75 -7.29
N VAL A 249 10.55 22.41 -7.80
CA VAL A 249 10.08 21.03 -7.88
C VAL A 249 10.78 20.31 -9.03
N PRO A 250 11.54 19.23 -8.79
CA PRO A 250 12.43 18.64 -9.79
C PRO A 250 11.72 17.75 -10.81
N ALA A 251 10.52 17.24 -10.51
CA ALA A 251 9.76 16.39 -11.42
C ALA A 251 8.39 17.01 -11.72
N PHE A 252 7.97 16.96 -12.98
CA PHE A 252 6.69 17.50 -13.42
C PHE A 252 6.05 16.59 -14.46
N GLU A 253 4.74 16.37 -14.34
CA GLU A 253 3.98 15.62 -15.31
C GLU A 253 2.82 16.44 -15.87
N PHE A 254 2.68 16.39 -17.20
CA PHE A 254 1.48 16.85 -17.87
C PHE A 254 0.55 15.68 -18.18
N ARG A 255 -0.74 16.00 -18.29
CA ARG A 255 -1.70 15.14 -19.00
C ARG A 255 -1.98 15.71 -20.37
N TYR A 256 -1.91 14.89 -21.42
CA TYR A 256 -2.10 15.34 -22.79
C TYR A 256 -3.37 16.16 -22.97
N ASP A 257 -4.52 15.66 -22.50
CA ASP A 257 -5.82 16.34 -22.66
C ASP A 257 -5.84 17.76 -22.07
N SER A 258 -5.05 18.00 -21.01
CA SER A 258 -4.96 19.30 -20.34
C SER A 258 -4.11 20.31 -21.10
N ILE A 259 -3.21 19.85 -21.97
CA ILE A 259 -2.28 20.71 -22.72
C ILE A 259 -2.46 20.68 -24.23
N ALA A 260 -3.28 19.78 -24.78
CA ALA A 260 -3.42 19.52 -26.22
C ALA A 260 -3.86 20.75 -27.04
N LYS A 261 -4.48 21.75 -26.40
CA LYS A 261 -4.95 22.99 -27.04
C LYS A 261 -4.07 24.20 -26.73
N LEU A 262 -3.02 24.04 -25.93
CA LEU A 262 -2.12 25.12 -25.56
C LEU A 262 -1.09 25.35 -26.68
N ASP A 263 -0.60 26.58 -26.80
CA ASP A 263 0.49 26.90 -27.71
C ASP A 263 1.79 26.22 -27.23
N VAL A 264 2.40 25.43 -28.11
CA VAL A 264 3.64 24.71 -27.82
C VAL A 264 4.80 25.66 -27.55
N SER A 265 4.84 26.82 -28.22
CA SER A 265 5.90 27.81 -27.99
C SER A 265 5.85 28.38 -26.56
N LEU A 266 4.62 28.58 -26.05
CA LEU A 266 4.40 28.98 -24.67
C LEU A 266 4.84 27.88 -23.69
N LEU A 267 4.46 26.62 -23.95
CA LEU A 267 4.86 25.47 -23.11
C LEU A 267 6.37 25.34 -23.04
N LEU A 268 7.07 25.37 -24.18
CA LEU A 268 8.54 25.31 -24.25
C LEU A 268 9.19 26.45 -23.47
N THR A 269 8.66 27.66 -23.55
CA THR A 269 9.16 28.81 -22.78
C THR A 269 9.02 28.59 -21.28
N ARG A 270 7.88 28.07 -20.82
CA ARG A 270 7.64 27.77 -19.39
C ARG A 270 8.49 26.60 -18.90
N LEU A 271 8.62 25.55 -19.69
CA LEU A 271 9.48 24.40 -19.40
C LEU A 271 10.96 24.80 -19.32
N ALA A 272 11.42 25.69 -20.20
CA ALA A 272 12.79 26.20 -20.13
C ALA A 272 13.03 26.99 -18.83
N ALA A 273 12.04 27.75 -18.34
CA ALA A 273 12.13 28.43 -17.05
C ALA A 273 12.20 27.43 -15.89
N TRP A 274 11.37 26.39 -15.92
CA TRP A 274 11.37 25.31 -14.94
C TRP A 274 12.71 24.54 -14.91
N ARG A 275 13.24 24.13 -16.06
CA ARG A 275 14.56 23.47 -16.17
C ARG A 275 15.69 24.35 -15.64
N ARG A 276 15.69 25.66 -15.91
CA ARG A 276 16.68 26.60 -15.35
C ARG A 276 16.64 26.70 -13.83
N ARG A 277 15.51 26.39 -13.20
CA ARG A 277 15.31 26.41 -11.75
C ARG A 277 15.48 25.03 -11.10
N GLY A 278 16.01 24.06 -11.84
CA GLY A 278 16.33 22.73 -11.31
C GLY A 278 15.35 21.62 -11.70
N GLY A 279 14.43 21.87 -12.63
CA GLY A 279 13.60 20.82 -13.23
C GLY A 279 14.44 19.74 -13.93
N ARG A 280 14.16 18.47 -13.62
CA ARG A 280 14.94 17.28 -14.02
C ARG A 280 14.15 16.28 -14.84
N TYR A 281 12.90 15.99 -14.45
CA TYR A 281 12.11 14.90 -15.02
C TYR A 281 10.76 15.40 -15.53
N LEU A 282 10.58 15.41 -16.85
CA LEU A 282 9.33 15.77 -17.51
C LEU A 282 8.64 14.52 -18.05
N SER A 283 7.43 14.25 -17.57
CA SER A 283 6.55 13.19 -18.07
C SER A 283 5.34 13.76 -18.81
N LEU A 284 4.81 12.99 -19.77
CA LEU A 284 3.50 13.22 -20.37
C LEU A 284 2.64 11.96 -20.26
N GLN A 285 1.51 12.05 -19.57
CA GLN A 285 0.46 11.03 -19.58
C GLN A 285 -0.31 11.09 -20.90
N LEU A 286 -0.25 9.99 -21.65
CA LEU A 286 -0.89 9.84 -22.95
C LEU A 286 -2.35 9.35 -22.82
N PRO A 287 -3.18 9.56 -23.85
CA PRO A 287 -4.51 8.97 -23.94
C PRO A 287 -4.50 7.43 -24.04
N ASP A 288 -5.64 6.82 -23.78
CA ASP A 288 -5.79 5.37 -23.80
C ASP A 288 -5.92 4.81 -25.21
N LEU A 289 -5.28 3.66 -25.46
CA LEU A 289 -5.66 2.77 -26.55
C LEU A 289 -6.75 1.83 -26.05
N ARG A 290 -7.90 1.78 -26.73
CA ARG A 290 -9.07 1.03 -26.26
C ARG A 290 -9.59 0.07 -27.30
N TRP A 291 -9.98 -1.12 -26.86
CA TRP A 291 -10.73 -2.07 -27.68
C TRP A 291 -12.16 -2.19 -27.16
N ARG A 292 -13.13 -1.83 -27.99
CA ARG A 292 -14.56 -1.88 -27.65
C ARG A 292 -15.35 -2.34 -28.86
N ASP A 293 -16.19 -3.36 -28.67
CA ASP A 293 -17.15 -3.84 -29.66
C ASP A 293 -16.55 -4.11 -31.06
N GLY A 294 -15.32 -4.64 -31.09
CA GLY A 294 -14.61 -4.95 -32.34
C GLY A 294 -13.84 -3.79 -32.96
N ILE A 295 -13.82 -2.63 -32.31
CA ILE A 295 -13.21 -1.39 -32.81
C ILE A 295 -12.05 -0.98 -31.90
N LEU A 296 -10.94 -0.58 -32.53
CA LEU A 296 -9.79 0.04 -31.87
C LEU A 296 -9.94 1.56 -31.86
N GLU A 297 -9.91 2.17 -30.69
CA GLU A 297 -10.09 3.61 -30.48
C GLU A 297 -8.85 4.25 -29.84
N GLY A 298 -8.65 5.55 -30.07
CA GLY A 298 -7.65 6.38 -29.40
C GLY A 298 -6.32 6.54 -30.14
N ASP A 299 -6.13 5.86 -31.28
CA ASP A 299 -4.87 5.86 -32.03
C ASP A 299 -4.47 7.26 -32.54
N VAL A 300 -5.42 8.05 -33.05
CA VAL A 300 -5.16 9.43 -33.51
C VAL A 300 -4.66 10.33 -32.38
N GLN A 301 -5.29 10.23 -31.20
CA GLN A 301 -4.92 11.03 -30.04
C GLN A 301 -3.54 10.63 -29.50
N ILE A 302 -3.25 9.33 -29.46
CA ILE A 302 -1.92 8.82 -29.06
C ILE A 302 -0.84 9.30 -30.03
N ALA A 303 -1.07 9.23 -31.34
CA ALA A 303 -0.09 9.70 -32.33
C ALA A 303 0.26 11.18 -32.12
N ARG A 304 -0.75 12.02 -31.86
CA ARG A 304 -0.55 13.45 -31.57
C ARG A 304 0.17 13.67 -30.25
N ALA A 305 -0.20 12.94 -29.21
CA ALA A 305 0.43 13.03 -27.90
C ALA A 305 1.90 12.56 -27.92
N ALA A 306 2.20 11.49 -28.67
CA ALA A 306 3.56 11.01 -28.89
C ALA A 306 4.43 12.05 -29.62
N GLY A 307 3.89 12.70 -30.66
CA GLY A 307 4.57 13.81 -31.33
C GLY A 307 4.83 14.99 -30.39
N LEU A 308 3.83 15.37 -29.59
CA LEU A 308 3.97 16.44 -28.60
C LEU A 308 5.02 16.11 -27.52
N ALA A 309 5.10 14.85 -27.06
CA ALA A 309 6.12 14.44 -26.09
C ALA A 309 7.54 14.64 -26.61
N VAL A 310 7.76 14.33 -27.91
CA VAL A 310 9.06 14.56 -28.57
C VAL A 310 9.34 16.05 -28.70
N GLU A 311 8.35 16.84 -29.11
CA GLU A 311 8.48 18.30 -29.26
C GLU A 311 8.77 19.00 -27.92
N LEU A 312 8.15 18.56 -26.83
CA LEU A 312 8.38 19.08 -25.47
C LEU A 312 9.66 18.54 -24.82
N HIS A 313 10.39 17.64 -25.49
CA HIS A 313 11.57 16.96 -24.97
C HIS A 313 11.31 16.25 -23.64
N CYS A 314 10.21 15.52 -23.54
CA CYS A 314 9.89 14.71 -22.36
C CYS A 314 10.98 13.66 -22.10
N ASP A 315 11.23 13.37 -20.82
CA ASP A 315 12.15 12.32 -20.37
C ASP A 315 11.44 10.96 -20.37
N SER A 316 10.13 10.98 -20.08
CA SER A 316 9.25 9.82 -20.13
C SER A 316 7.87 10.15 -20.68
N VAL A 317 7.17 9.12 -21.13
CA VAL A 317 5.72 9.13 -21.31
C VAL A 317 5.11 8.03 -20.45
N ALA A 318 3.92 8.29 -19.92
CA ALA A 318 3.14 7.28 -19.23
C ALA A 318 1.90 6.92 -20.07
N ILE A 319 1.67 5.62 -20.25
CA ILE A 319 0.55 5.05 -20.98
C ILE A 319 -0.16 4.06 -20.07
N HIS A 320 -1.47 3.91 -20.18
CA HIS A 320 -2.12 2.76 -19.56
C HIS A 320 -1.82 1.47 -20.31
N ALA A 321 -1.86 0.33 -19.60
CA ALA A 321 -2.14 -0.95 -20.23
C ALA A 321 -3.40 -0.83 -21.12
N PRO A 322 -3.49 -1.58 -22.24
CA PRO A 322 -4.58 -1.44 -23.19
C PRO A 322 -5.93 -1.62 -22.51
N ARG A 323 -6.87 -0.69 -22.76
CA ARG A 323 -8.23 -0.79 -22.21
C ARG A 323 -9.01 -1.83 -22.98
N VAL A 324 -8.95 -3.06 -22.51
CA VAL A 324 -9.64 -4.22 -23.06
C VAL A 324 -10.06 -5.15 -21.92
N LYS A 325 -11.16 -5.87 -22.11
CA LYS A 325 -11.60 -6.91 -21.18
C LYS A 325 -10.60 -8.08 -21.17
N LEU A 326 -10.34 -8.62 -19.99
CA LEU A 326 -9.37 -9.71 -19.81
C LEU A 326 -9.75 -10.94 -20.64
N SER A 327 -11.04 -11.28 -20.66
CA SER A 327 -11.54 -12.43 -21.45
C SER A 327 -11.19 -12.30 -22.94
N VAL A 328 -11.34 -11.10 -23.50
CA VAL A 328 -11.00 -10.78 -24.90
C VAL A 328 -9.50 -10.87 -25.10
N PHE A 329 -8.70 -10.21 -24.24
CA PHE A 329 -7.25 -10.23 -24.32
C PHE A 329 -6.65 -11.65 -24.29
N ARG A 330 -7.27 -12.55 -23.51
CA ARG A 330 -6.84 -13.95 -23.39
C ARG A 330 -7.30 -14.84 -24.55
N ARG A 331 -8.50 -14.62 -25.08
CA ARG A 331 -9.14 -15.52 -26.07
C ARG A 331 -8.97 -15.10 -27.52
N ALA A 332 -8.60 -13.86 -27.79
CA ALA A 332 -8.43 -13.31 -29.14
C ALA A 332 -6.97 -12.84 -29.37
N PRO A 333 -6.03 -13.76 -29.67
CA PRO A 333 -4.63 -13.43 -29.93
C PRO A 333 -4.44 -12.37 -31.01
N GLU A 334 -5.29 -12.37 -32.03
CA GLU A 334 -5.29 -11.40 -33.13
C GLU A 334 -5.60 -9.98 -32.66
N VAL A 335 -6.53 -9.81 -31.70
CA VAL A 335 -6.84 -8.51 -31.10
C VAL A 335 -5.65 -8.03 -30.27
N ARG A 336 -5.07 -8.92 -29.45
CA ARG A 336 -3.88 -8.60 -28.66
C ARG A 336 -2.73 -8.16 -29.56
N GLN A 337 -2.45 -8.91 -30.62
CA GLN A 337 -1.37 -8.60 -31.57
C GLN A 337 -1.63 -7.27 -32.27
N LEU A 338 -2.85 -7.02 -32.73
CA LEU A 338 -3.23 -5.74 -33.35
C LEU A 338 -3.01 -4.55 -32.40
N MET A 339 -3.46 -4.65 -31.14
CA MET A 339 -3.24 -3.59 -30.15
C MET A 339 -1.75 -3.37 -29.88
N LEU A 340 -0.97 -4.44 -29.81
CA LEU A 340 0.47 -4.40 -29.53
C LEU A 340 1.23 -3.70 -30.67
N GLU A 341 1.04 -4.17 -31.89
CA GLU A 341 1.67 -3.59 -33.09
C GLU A 341 1.29 -2.14 -33.26
N LYS A 342 -0.01 -1.82 -33.09
CA LYS A 342 -0.49 -0.44 -33.18
C LYS A 342 0.12 0.45 -32.11
N MET A 343 0.13 0.03 -30.84
CA MET A 343 0.73 0.81 -29.76
C MET A 343 2.22 1.07 -30.01
N CYS A 344 2.98 0.03 -30.39
CA CYS A 344 4.41 0.17 -30.67
C CYS A 344 4.67 1.08 -31.88
N ALA A 345 3.86 0.98 -32.94
CA ALA A 345 3.97 1.87 -34.09
C ALA A 345 3.68 3.33 -33.73
N LEU A 346 2.67 3.59 -32.90
CA LEU A 346 2.31 4.93 -32.43
C LEU A 346 3.40 5.55 -31.53
N LEU A 347 4.07 4.72 -30.71
CA LEU A 347 5.14 5.14 -29.81
C LEU A 347 6.54 5.08 -30.45
N LYS A 348 6.66 4.71 -31.72
CA LYS A 348 7.94 4.69 -32.42
C LYS A 348 8.68 6.03 -32.35
N PRO A 349 8.06 7.20 -32.58
CA PRO A 349 8.76 8.48 -32.45
C PRO A 349 9.32 8.74 -31.04
N VAL A 350 8.60 8.32 -30.00
CA VAL A 350 9.00 8.45 -28.60
C VAL A 350 10.22 7.58 -28.32
N THR A 351 10.18 6.32 -28.72
CA THR A 351 11.28 5.36 -28.51
C THR A 351 12.51 5.69 -29.34
N ASP A 352 12.35 6.15 -30.60
CA ASP A 352 13.44 6.61 -31.46
C ASP A 352 14.12 7.87 -30.89
N ALA A 353 13.36 8.74 -30.20
CA ALA A 353 13.90 9.90 -29.47
C ALA A 353 14.57 9.52 -28.13
N GLY A 354 14.59 8.24 -27.77
CA GLY A 354 15.17 7.75 -26.52
C GLY A 354 14.33 8.02 -25.27
N ILE A 355 13.09 8.47 -25.41
CA ILE A 355 12.17 8.75 -24.31
C ILE A 355 11.68 7.42 -23.70
N VAL A 356 11.62 7.37 -22.37
CA VAL A 356 11.19 6.16 -21.65
C VAL A 356 9.68 6.00 -21.71
N VAL A 357 9.18 4.78 -21.91
CA VAL A 357 7.73 4.47 -21.87
C VAL A 357 7.39 3.75 -20.58
N GLY A 358 6.58 4.36 -19.73
CA GLY A 358 6.01 3.75 -18.54
C GLY A 358 4.61 3.20 -18.82
N VAL A 359 4.41 1.89 -18.67
CA VAL A 359 3.09 1.25 -18.69
C VAL A 359 2.51 1.30 -17.29
N GLU A 360 1.38 1.97 -17.15
CA GLU A 360 0.71 2.18 -15.89
C GLU A 360 -0.25 1.04 -15.54
N ASN A 361 -0.14 0.54 -14.31
CA ASN A 361 -1.08 -0.44 -13.77
C ASN A 361 -2.45 0.18 -13.57
N LEU A 362 -3.48 -0.59 -13.92
CA LEU A 362 -4.87 -0.22 -13.77
C LEU A 362 -5.47 -0.86 -12.51
N HIS A 363 -6.72 -0.53 -12.24
CA HIS A 363 -7.44 -0.99 -11.06
C HIS A 363 -8.90 -1.33 -11.39
N MET A 364 -9.50 -2.16 -10.54
CA MET A 364 -10.90 -2.51 -10.59
C MET A 364 -11.80 -1.28 -10.46
N SER A 365 -12.62 -1.04 -11.49
CA SER A 365 -13.66 -0.01 -11.41
C SER A 365 -14.95 -0.56 -10.79
N ALA A 366 -15.81 0.34 -10.28
CA ALA A 366 -17.15 -0.03 -9.82
C ALA A 366 -17.99 -0.76 -10.89
N ARG A 367 -17.70 -0.52 -12.18
CA ARG A 367 -18.35 -1.22 -13.30
C ARG A 367 -17.82 -2.64 -13.47
N ASP A 368 -16.52 -2.85 -13.29
CA ASP A 368 -15.91 -4.18 -13.44
C ASP A 368 -16.45 -5.16 -12.40
N HIS A 369 -16.61 -4.69 -11.15
CA HIS A 369 -17.22 -5.48 -10.06
C HIS A 369 -18.60 -6.05 -10.42
N LYS A 370 -19.41 -5.32 -11.18
CA LYS A 370 -20.76 -5.73 -11.56
C LYS A 370 -20.78 -6.71 -12.74
N SER A 371 -19.77 -6.66 -13.60
CA SER A 371 -19.78 -7.38 -14.89
C SER A 371 -19.22 -8.80 -14.85
N GLY A 372 -18.45 -9.17 -13.82
CA GLY A 372 -17.78 -10.47 -13.73
C GLY A 372 -16.59 -10.66 -14.69
N ASP A 373 -16.41 -9.76 -15.66
CA ASP A 373 -15.26 -9.70 -16.57
C ASP A 373 -14.56 -8.35 -16.45
N ARG A 374 -13.36 -8.35 -15.87
CA ARG A 374 -12.59 -7.14 -15.57
C ARG A 374 -11.74 -6.67 -16.75
N GLY A 375 -11.14 -5.49 -16.62
CA GLY A 375 -10.08 -5.04 -17.53
C GLY A 375 -8.77 -5.83 -17.36
N PHE A 376 -7.90 -5.73 -18.36
CA PHE A 376 -6.52 -6.17 -18.33
C PHE A 376 -5.59 -5.12 -17.69
N GLY A 377 -4.45 -5.54 -17.14
CA GLY A 377 -3.43 -4.67 -16.56
C GLY A 377 -3.64 -4.40 -15.07
N TYR A 378 -4.35 -5.29 -14.37
CA TYR A 378 -4.74 -5.08 -12.96
C TYR A 378 -3.78 -5.83 -12.00
N THR A 379 -2.90 -6.70 -12.51
CA THR A 379 -1.94 -7.45 -11.70
C THR A 379 -0.51 -7.24 -12.19
N PRO A 380 0.52 -7.54 -11.37
CA PRO A 380 1.91 -7.45 -11.79
C PRO A 380 2.20 -8.29 -13.04
N GLU A 381 1.67 -9.50 -13.11
CA GLU A 381 1.89 -10.44 -14.20
C GLU A 381 1.34 -9.90 -15.53
N GLU A 382 0.18 -9.25 -15.49
CA GLU A 382 -0.43 -8.64 -16.68
C GLU A 382 0.36 -7.43 -17.17
N CYS A 383 0.83 -6.59 -16.25
CA CYS A 383 1.68 -5.46 -16.61
C CYS A 383 3.00 -5.96 -17.21
N ARG A 384 3.63 -6.97 -16.60
CA ARG A 384 4.85 -7.59 -17.13
C ARG A 384 4.65 -8.20 -18.50
N GLU A 385 3.58 -8.98 -18.69
CA GLU A 385 3.24 -9.59 -19.99
C GLU A 385 3.15 -8.54 -21.10
N TRP A 386 2.54 -7.39 -20.82
CA TRP A 386 2.44 -6.31 -21.80
C TRP A 386 3.77 -5.59 -22.04
N ILE A 387 4.50 -5.26 -20.97
CA ILE A 387 5.81 -4.58 -21.05
C ILE A 387 6.80 -5.44 -21.86
N GLU A 388 6.90 -6.73 -21.57
CA GLU A 388 7.79 -7.66 -22.28
C GLU A 388 7.43 -7.78 -23.75
N ALA A 389 6.12 -7.88 -24.07
CA ALA A 389 5.66 -7.90 -25.45
C ALA A 389 6.01 -6.62 -26.20
N MET A 390 5.83 -5.45 -25.56
CA MET A 390 6.21 -4.17 -26.14
C MET A 390 7.72 -4.05 -26.35
N ARG A 391 8.55 -4.46 -25.37
CA ARG A 391 10.02 -4.47 -25.50
C ARG A 391 10.46 -5.30 -26.69
N ALA A 392 9.86 -6.49 -26.87
CA ALA A 392 10.18 -7.39 -27.96
C ALA A 392 9.87 -6.79 -29.34
N VAL A 393 8.70 -6.14 -29.48
CA VAL A 393 8.28 -5.52 -30.75
C VAL A 393 9.03 -4.21 -31.02
N ALA A 394 9.22 -3.37 -30.01
CA ALA A 394 9.90 -2.09 -30.14
C ALA A 394 11.43 -2.21 -30.23
N GLY A 395 12.01 -3.35 -29.82
CA GLY A 395 13.46 -3.58 -29.88
C GLY A 395 14.25 -2.72 -28.89
N THR A 396 13.65 -2.29 -27.78
CA THR A 396 14.28 -1.41 -26.79
C THR A 396 13.98 -1.84 -25.35
N PRO A 397 14.95 -1.75 -24.42
CA PRO A 397 14.71 -2.00 -23.01
C PRO A 397 14.04 -0.82 -22.28
N ARG A 398 13.89 0.35 -22.91
CA ARG A 398 13.37 1.59 -22.30
C ARG A 398 11.84 1.64 -22.12
N ILE A 399 11.24 0.48 -21.91
CA ILE A 399 9.82 0.33 -21.61
C ILE A 399 9.73 -0.33 -20.25
N GLY A 400 8.98 0.22 -19.30
CA GLY A 400 8.91 -0.29 -17.93
C GLY A 400 7.57 -0.02 -17.28
N LEU A 401 7.49 -0.18 -15.97
CA LEU A 401 6.29 0.02 -15.17
C LEU A 401 6.21 1.48 -14.70
N GLN A 402 5.10 2.14 -14.99
CA GLN A 402 4.68 3.36 -14.29
C GLN A 402 3.81 2.91 -13.10
N LEU A 403 4.37 2.81 -11.90
CA LEU A 403 3.64 2.22 -10.77
C LEU A 403 2.72 3.26 -10.13
N ASP A 404 1.42 3.11 -10.33
CA ASP A 404 0.41 3.86 -9.58
C ASP A 404 0.08 3.13 -8.27
N ILE A 405 0.53 3.73 -7.17
CA ILE A 405 0.40 3.21 -5.80
C ILE A 405 -1.06 3.23 -5.33
N GLY A 406 -1.82 4.25 -5.72
CA GLY A 406 -3.22 4.38 -5.30
C GLY A 406 -4.12 3.38 -6.04
N HIS A 407 -3.84 3.12 -7.32
CA HIS A 407 -4.46 2.05 -8.09
C HIS A 407 -4.23 0.69 -7.45
N VAL A 408 -3.01 0.36 -7.03
CA VAL A 408 -2.74 -0.92 -6.34
C VAL A 408 -3.63 -1.07 -5.10
N ARG A 409 -3.80 0.01 -4.32
CA ARG A 409 -4.65 -0.04 -3.12
C ARG A 409 -6.13 -0.16 -3.46
N ASN A 410 -6.61 0.58 -4.44
CA ASN A 410 -7.99 0.56 -4.93
C ASN A 410 -8.23 -0.53 -5.99
N ASN A 411 -7.77 -1.75 -5.75
CA ASN A 411 -7.88 -2.84 -6.71
C ASN A 411 -8.50 -4.09 -6.10
N ALA A 412 -9.55 -3.95 -5.29
CA ALA A 412 -10.17 -5.12 -4.66
C ALA A 412 -10.75 -6.08 -5.73
N PRO A 413 -10.64 -7.41 -5.57
CA PRO A 413 -10.00 -8.12 -4.45
C PRO A 413 -8.47 -8.25 -4.58
N TYR A 414 -7.89 -7.89 -5.72
CA TYR A 414 -6.47 -8.03 -6.02
C TYR A 414 -5.54 -7.25 -5.09
N SER A 415 -5.99 -6.14 -4.49
CA SER A 415 -5.20 -5.38 -3.51
C SER A 415 -4.85 -6.18 -2.25
N SER A 416 -5.55 -7.30 -1.99
CA SER A 416 -5.19 -8.26 -0.93
C SER A 416 -4.24 -9.37 -1.41
N LEU A 417 -4.32 -9.75 -2.69
CA LEU A 417 -3.49 -10.79 -3.31
C LEU A 417 -2.13 -10.26 -3.77
N TYR A 418 -2.11 -9.02 -4.23
CA TYR A 418 -0.98 -8.26 -4.76
C TYR A 418 -0.92 -6.92 -4.03
N THR A 419 -0.51 -6.99 -2.76
CA THR A 419 -0.24 -5.82 -1.91
C THR A 419 0.87 -4.94 -2.52
N LEU A 420 0.99 -3.68 -2.08
CA LEU A 420 2.06 -2.79 -2.56
C LEU A 420 3.44 -3.42 -2.39
N SER A 421 3.68 -4.04 -1.23
CA SER A 421 4.95 -4.75 -1.00
C SER A 421 5.23 -5.87 -2.00
N GLN A 422 4.20 -6.54 -2.56
CA GLN A 422 4.37 -7.56 -3.61
C GLN A 422 4.63 -6.93 -4.99
N TRP A 423 4.03 -5.78 -5.30
CA TRP A 423 4.37 -5.03 -6.50
C TRP A 423 5.84 -4.61 -6.48
N TYR A 424 6.33 -4.13 -5.33
CA TYR A 424 7.74 -3.75 -5.18
C TYR A 424 8.68 -4.94 -5.37
N ALA A 425 8.38 -6.09 -4.76
CA ALA A 425 9.21 -7.29 -4.90
C ALA A 425 9.21 -7.84 -6.33
N SER A 426 8.04 -7.91 -6.97
CA SER A 426 7.90 -8.55 -8.27
C SER A 426 8.33 -7.66 -9.44
N MET A 427 8.09 -6.36 -9.39
CA MET A 427 8.30 -5.44 -10.52
C MET A 427 9.12 -4.21 -10.17
N GLY A 428 9.61 -4.06 -8.94
CA GLY A 428 10.32 -2.86 -8.50
C GLY A 428 11.53 -2.46 -9.35
N ARG A 429 12.24 -3.46 -9.89
CA ARG A 429 13.37 -3.27 -10.81
C ARG A 429 12.97 -2.90 -12.23
N GLU A 430 11.69 -3.00 -12.57
CA GLU A 430 11.13 -2.60 -13.86
C GLU A 430 10.48 -1.22 -13.80
N VAL A 431 10.38 -0.61 -12.61
CA VAL A 431 9.76 0.70 -12.44
C VAL A 431 10.59 1.78 -13.12
N VAL A 432 9.90 2.64 -13.88
CA VAL A 432 10.45 3.81 -14.59
C VAL A 432 9.82 5.12 -14.15
N GLY A 433 8.75 5.06 -13.34
CA GLY A 433 8.14 6.21 -12.68
C GLY A 433 7.01 5.76 -11.75
N PHE A 434 6.54 6.67 -10.90
CA PHE A 434 5.46 6.40 -9.95
C PHE A 434 4.36 7.45 -10.05
N HIS A 435 3.11 7.02 -9.92
CA HIS A 435 2.01 7.90 -9.51
C HIS A 435 1.71 7.68 -8.04
N LEU A 436 1.57 8.79 -7.32
CA LEU A 436 1.31 8.76 -5.89
C LEU A 436 0.14 9.67 -5.51
N HIS A 437 -0.85 9.07 -4.88
CA HIS A 437 -2.01 9.74 -4.30
C HIS A 437 -2.60 8.90 -3.17
N GLN A 438 -3.40 9.50 -2.29
CA GLN A 438 -4.25 8.74 -1.36
C GLN A 438 -5.51 8.24 -2.08
N ILE A 439 -6.24 7.36 -1.39
CA ILE A 439 -7.60 6.99 -1.71
C ILE A 439 -8.51 7.42 -0.56
N ARG A 440 -9.82 7.53 -0.81
CA ARG A 440 -10.84 7.70 0.24
C ARG A 440 -11.87 6.59 0.15
N VAL A 441 -12.51 6.33 1.28
CA VAL A 441 -13.68 5.45 1.36
C VAL A 441 -14.90 6.35 1.41
N GLU A 442 -15.80 6.17 0.45
CA GLU A 442 -17.08 6.86 0.40
C GLU A 442 -18.09 6.24 1.37
N GLU A 443 -19.21 6.92 1.61
CA GLU A 443 -20.26 6.44 2.54
C GLU A 443 -20.84 5.07 2.12
N ASP A 444 -20.89 4.79 0.82
CA ASP A 444 -21.36 3.52 0.27
C ASP A 444 -20.30 2.40 0.32
N GLY A 445 -19.12 2.68 0.88
CA GLY A 445 -18.00 1.76 1.00
C GLY A 445 -17.15 1.62 -0.27
N SER A 446 -17.47 2.35 -1.34
CA SER A 446 -16.62 2.42 -2.53
C SER A 446 -15.38 3.29 -2.28
N TYR A 447 -14.41 3.19 -3.17
CA TYR A 447 -13.17 3.97 -3.07
C TYR A 447 -13.07 5.01 -4.20
N THR A 448 -12.60 6.20 -3.84
CA THR A 448 -12.20 7.25 -4.78
C THR A 448 -10.68 7.41 -4.80
N ASN A 449 -10.12 7.58 -6.00
CA ASN A 449 -8.69 7.77 -6.22
C ASN A 449 -8.32 9.26 -6.29
N HIS A 450 -7.02 9.54 -6.37
CA HIS A 450 -6.44 10.88 -6.56
C HIS A 450 -6.77 11.87 -5.44
N ALA A 451 -6.87 11.37 -4.19
CA ALA A 451 -7.01 12.22 -3.02
C ALA A 451 -5.64 12.76 -2.55
N ALA A 452 -5.65 13.95 -1.96
CA ALA A 452 -4.45 14.61 -1.44
C ALA A 452 -3.70 13.78 -0.37
N LEU A 453 -2.38 13.94 -0.31
CA LEU A 453 -1.54 13.44 0.78
C LEU A 453 -1.29 14.57 1.78
N SER A 454 -1.61 14.35 3.05
CA SER A 454 -1.34 15.29 4.13
C SER A 454 -0.08 14.97 4.94
N GLY A 455 0.55 13.82 4.72
CA GLY A 455 1.74 13.37 5.43
C GLY A 455 2.22 11.99 4.97
N LEU A 456 3.28 11.49 5.61
CA LEU A 456 3.97 10.24 5.23
C LEU A 456 3.13 8.97 5.51
N PHE A 457 2.31 9.01 6.56
CA PHE A 457 1.60 7.84 7.08
C PHE A 457 0.08 8.03 6.97
N GLY A 458 -0.40 8.08 5.73
CA GLY A 458 -1.81 8.27 5.40
C GLY A 458 -2.72 7.16 5.95
N LYS A 459 -4.02 7.46 6.06
CA LYS A 459 -5.01 6.57 6.67
C LYS A 459 -5.20 5.25 5.90
N LEU A 460 -5.15 5.30 4.57
CA LEU A 460 -5.41 4.12 3.73
C LEU A 460 -4.17 3.63 2.98
N ILE A 461 -3.20 4.51 2.75
CA ILE A 461 -1.89 4.18 2.20
C ILE A 461 -0.82 4.82 3.09
N SER A 462 0.03 3.98 3.66
CA SER A 462 1.27 4.41 4.32
C SER A 462 2.40 4.40 3.31
N LEU A 463 3.25 5.42 3.31
CA LEU A 463 4.44 5.45 2.45
C LEU A 463 5.60 4.64 3.02
N SER A 464 5.45 4.05 4.21
CA SER A 464 6.50 3.28 4.88
C SER A 464 7.09 2.20 3.98
N SER A 465 6.25 1.43 3.29
CA SER A 465 6.73 0.36 2.40
C SER A 465 7.45 0.90 1.17
N LEU A 466 7.01 2.01 0.60
CA LEU A 466 7.70 2.71 -0.50
C LEU A 466 9.10 3.12 -0.06
N PHE A 467 9.23 3.76 1.11
CA PHE A 467 10.51 4.19 1.66
C PHE A 467 11.45 3.01 1.94
N MET A 468 10.93 1.96 2.58
CA MET A 468 11.72 0.75 2.85
C MET A 468 12.21 0.10 1.55
N ALA A 469 11.34 -0.04 0.55
CA ALA A 469 11.67 -0.67 -0.71
C ALA A 469 12.64 0.19 -1.54
N TRP A 470 12.49 1.51 -1.51
CA TRP A 470 13.44 2.47 -2.11
C TRP A 470 14.84 2.33 -1.52
N ARG A 471 14.95 2.34 -0.19
CA ARG A 471 16.23 2.30 0.52
C ARG A 471 16.90 0.93 0.44
N ALA A 472 16.13 -0.15 0.43
CA ALA A 472 16.63 -1.50 0.22
C ALA A 472 17.06 -1.75 -1.24
N GLY A 473 16.84 -0.78 -2.13
CA GLY A 473 17.08 -0.90 -3.56
C GLY A 473 16.12 -1.91 -4.23
N GLN A 474 15.03 -2.32 -3.59
CA GLN A 474 14.03 -3.18 -4.23
C GLN A 474 13.32 -2.45 -5.39
N LEU A 475 13.25 -1.12 -5.30
CA LEU A 475 12.74 -0.24 -6.34
C LEU A 475 13.88 0.44 -7.10
N ASN A 476 13.68 0.68 -8.38
CA ASN A 476 14.47 1.69 -9.09
C ASN A 476 14.13 3.07 -8.53
N HIS A 477 15.17 3.91 -8.45
CA HIS A 477 15.00 5.31 -8.10
C HIS A 477 14.51 6.06 -9.33
N ALA A 478 13.20 6.27 -9.41
CA ALA A 478 12.49 6.80 -10.56
C ALA A 478 11.64 8.01 -10.14
N PRO A 479 11.27 8.92 -11.07
CA PRO A 479 10.47 10.10 -10.73
C PRO A 479 9.10 9.72 -10.16
N ILE A 480 8.64 10.49 -9.17
CA ILE A 480 7.38 10.30 -8.45
C ILE A 480 6.49 11.49 -8.73
N PHE A 481 5.35 11.29 -9.37
CA PHE A 481 4.40 12.34 -9.68
C PHE A 481 3.19 12.27 -8.76
N LEU A 482 2.94 13.35 -8.01
CA LEU A 482 1.72 13.47 -7.22
C LEU A 482 0.52 13.76 -8.15
N GLU A 483 -0.36 12.77 -8.34
CA GLU A 483 -1.54 12.85 -9.21
C GLU A 483 -2.81 13.07 -8.36
N ILE A 484 -3.12 14.32 -8.04
CA ILE A 484 -4.22 14.68 -7.14
C ILE A 484 -5.30 15.47 -7.89
N ARG A 485 -6.56 15.00 -7.80
CA ARG A 485 -7.75 15.69 -8.32
C ARG A 485 -8.50 16.43 -7.22
N GLU A 486 -8.59 15.82 -6.04
CA GLU A 486 -9.28 16.38 -4.89
C GLU A 486 -8.27 17.01 -3.93
N GLY A 487 -8.02 18.30 -4.15
CA GLY A 487 -7.00 19.08 -3.44
C GLY A 487 -5.93 19.59 -4.39
N SER A 488 -4.69 19.68 -3.92
CA SER A 488 -3.56 20.21 -4.70
C SER A 488 -2.35 19.26 -4.65
N SER A 489 -1.85 18.89 -5.82
CA SER A 489 -0.58 18.18 -5.98
C SER A 489 0.58 18.97 -5.37
N PHE A 490 0.55 20.30 -5.53
CA PHE A 490 1.56 21.19 -4.96
C PHE A 490 1.53 21.18 -3.43
N GLU A 491 0.36 21.35 -2.81
CA GLU A 491 0.27 21.35 -1.34
C GLU A 491 0.68 20.01 -0.73
N SER A 492 0.36 18.91 -1.41
CA SER A 492 0.80 17.57 -0.98
C SER A 492 2.32 17.41 -1.11
N CYS A 493 2.93 17.94 -2.19
CA CYS A 493 4.39 17.96 -2.35
C CYS A 493 5.06 18.76 -1.22
N GLN A 494 4.52 19.93 -0.90
CA GLN A 494 5.00 20.75 0.21
C GLN A 494 4.82 20.07 1.56
N ALA A 495 3.72 19.37 1.79
CA ALA A 495 3.50 18.60 3.02
C ALA A 495 4.57 17.52 3.21
N LEU A 496 4.89 16.75 2.15
CA LEU A 496 5.94 15.72 2.20
C LEU A 496 7.33 16.34 2.39
N ARG A 497 7.64 17.46 1.72
CA ARG A 497 8.91 18.19 1.90
C ARG A 497 9.10 18.70 3.33
N ARG A 498 8.04 19.27 3.93
CA ARG A 498 8.06 19.74 5.33
C ARG A 498 8.30 18.61 6.32
N GLU A 499 7.65 17.45 6.13
CA GLU A 499 7.85 16.27 7.00
C GLU A 499 9.30 15.75 6.96
N LEU A 500 10.02 15.93 5.84
CA LEU A 500 11.40 15.45 5.68
C LEU A 500 12.47 16.49 6.06
N ASP A 501 12.04 17.61 6.66
CA ASP A 501 12.88 18.67 7.25
C ASP A 501 13.97 19.18 6.31
N ILE A 502 13.61 19.30 5.04
CA ILE A 502 14.40 19.98 4.02
C ILE A 502 13.51 21.11 3.52
N CYS A 503 13.37 22.12 4.36
CA CYS A 503 12.94 23.44 3.90
C CYS A 503 14.06 23.95 2.98
N SER A 504 13.72 24.10 1.70
CA SER A 504 14.49 24.87 0.73
C SER A 504 14.60 26.32 1.18
#